data_AF-A0AA38HCQ6-F1
#
_entry.id   AF-A0AA38HCQ6-F1
#
_cell.length_a   1.000
_cell.length_b   1.000
_cell.length_c   1.000
_cell.angle_alpha   90.00
_cell.angle_beta   90.00
_cell.angle_gamma   90.00
#
_symmetry.space_group_name_H-M   'P 1'
#
loop_
_entity.id
_entity.type
_entity.pdbx_description
1 polymer ?
#
loop_
_entity_poly.entity_id
_entity_poly.type
_entity_poly.pdbx_seq_one_letter_code
_entity_poly.pdbx_strand_id
1 'polypeptide(L)'
;MSAALRKVLSRPTNPAILPIPPRTTGNNVPKSLHKTRRTWAPNTTRADWAVSIPAAFKPDAVQLAYGGESSSAPAKRGEHVLKGVKMQMRRRKDVEKAGGIEGLLLSRPAKHLTPFGKQLRSALFAELHRVRAAAEADRAEMSQGLDNSPSHPLTADLSIPAPSHISEPPIPSATATDGGGEEAILTGSGI
;
A
#
# COMPACT_ATOMS: atom_id res chain seq x y z
N MET A 1 -36.59 -17.18 -4.51
CA MET A 1 -35.83 -15.90 -4.49
C MET A 1 -35.93 -15.19 -5.83
N SER A 2 -36.28 -13.90 -5.86
CA SER A 2 -36.44 -13.13 -7.10
C SER A 2 -35.11 -12.92 -7.84
N ALA A 3 -35.17 -12.82 -9.18
CA ALA A 3 -34.00 -12.64 -10.03
C ALA A 3 -33.26 -11.30 -9.74
N ALA A 4 -33.99 -10.26 -9.36
CA ALA A 4 -33.42 -8.97 -8.95
C ALA A 4 -32.60 -9.09 -7.65
N LEU A 5 -33.09 -9.83 -6.66
CA LEU A 5 -32.36 -10.11 -5.43
C LEU A 5 -31.10 -10.92 -5.69
N ARG A 6 -31.18 -11.92 -6.58
CA ARG A 6 -29.99 -12.66 -7.03
C ARG A 6 -28.95 -11.74 -7.67
N LYS A 7 -29.35 -10.80 -8.52
CA LYS A 7 -28.45 -9.83 -9.19
C LYS A 7 -27.82 -8.81 -8.23
N VAL A 8 -28.54 -8.41 -7.18
CA VAL A 8 -28.04 -7.48 -6.16
C VAL A 8 -27.11 -8.19 -5.16
N LEU A 9 -27.44 -9.43 -4.79
CA LEU A 9 -26.60 -10.27 -3.92
C LEU A 9 -25.39 -10.85 -4.66
N SER A 10 -25.50 -11.05 -5.98
CA SER A 10 -24.40 -11.49 -6.84
C SER A 10 -23.44 -10.38 -7.19
N ARG A 11 -23.72 -9.11 -6.83
CA ARG A 11 -22.80 -8.00 -7.09
C ARG A 11 -21.54 -8.23 -6.24
N PRO A 12 -20.39 -8.58 -6.85
CA PRO A 12 -19.19 -8.91 -6.09
C PRO A 12 -18.76 -7.67 -5.33
N THR A 13 -19.02 -7.66 -4.01
CA THR A 13 -18.52 -6.60 -3.16
C THR A 13 -17.07 -6.94 -2.85
N ASN A 14 -16.12 -6.26 -3.51
CA ASN A 14 -14.71 -6.47 -3.19
C ASN A 14 -14.48 -6.33 -1.68
N PRO A 15 -13.91 -7.38 -1.05
CA PRO A 15 -13.73 -7.42 0.38
C PRO A 15 -12.82 -6.28 0.83
N ALA A 16 -13.08 -5.75 2.01
CA ALA A 16 -12.23 -4.72 2.59
C ALA A 16 -10.87 -5.33 2.98
N ILE A 17 -9.77 -4.61 2.75
CA ILE A 17 -8.42 -5.03 3.19
C ILE A 17 -8.25 -4.82 4.69
N LEU A 18 -8.78 -3.69 5.18
CA LEU A 18 -8.77 -3.31 6.58
C LEU A 18 -10.15 -3.57 7.21
N PRO A 19 -10.21 -4.02 8.47
CA PRO A 19 -11.47 -4.20 9.18
C PRO A 19 -12.29 -2.90 9.19
N ILE A 20 -13.54 -3.00 8.73
CA ILE A 20 -14.50 -1.90 8.80
C ILE A 20 -15.33 -2.12 10.07
N PRO A 21 -15.40 -1.15 10.99
CA PRO A 21 -16.23 -1.26 12.18
C PRO A 21 -17.69 -1.50 11.79
N PRO A 22 -18.43 -2.29 12.59
CA PRO A 22 -19.83 -2.55 12.34
C PRO A 22 -20.66 -1.26 12.43
N ARG A 23 -21.86 -1.30 11.85
CA ARG A 23 -22.85 -0.23 12.06
C ARG A 23 -23.22 -0.20 13.53
N THR A 24 -23.23 0.98 14.12
CA THR A 24 -23.71 1.15 15.49
C THR A 24 -25.17 1.58 15.47
N THR A 25 -25.92 1.18 16.48
CA THR A 25 -27.31 1.58 16.65
C THR A 25 -27.47 2.31 17.97
N GLY A 26 -28.40 3.25 18.02
CA GLY A 26 -28.65 4.01 19.22
C GLY A 26 -29.95 4.77 19.10
N ASN A 27 -30.24 5.58 20.11
CA ASN A 27 -31.46 6.37 20.12
C ASN A 27 -31.14 7.79 19.62
N ASN A 28 -32.04 8.36 18.84
CA ASN A 28 -32.12 9.79 18.65
C ASN A 28 -32.76 10.37 19.92
N VAL A 29 -32.17 11.44 20.44
CA VAL A 29 -32.64 12.14 21.64
C VAL A 29 -33.24 13.45 21.15
N PRO A 30 -34.55 13.49 20.82
CA PRO A 30 -35.18 14.73 20.45
C PRO A 30 -35.32 15.64 21.68
N LYS A 31 -35.67 16.91 21.43
CA LYS A 31 -36.10 17.82 22.49
C LYS A 31 -37.45 17.40 23.11
N SER A 32 -38.19 16.50 22.46
CA SER A 32 -39.45 15.90 22.94
C SER A 32 -39.22 14.53 23.62
N LEU A 33 -40.26 13.97 24.25
CA LEU A 33 -40.16 12.73 25.05
C LEU A 33 -39.94 11.44 24.23
N HIS A 34 -40.23 11.45 22.93
CA HIS A 34 -40.29 10.22 22.11
C HIS A 34 -38.94 9.89 21.46
N LYS A 35 -38.20 8.94 22.03
CA LYS A 35 -36.95 8.43 21.46
C LYS A 35 -37.22 7.56 20.23
N THR A 36 -36.50 7.81 19.14
CA THR A 36 -36.54 6.99 17.92
C THR A 36 -35.21 6.26 17.73
N ARG A 37 -35.22 5.06 17.12
CA ARG A 37 -33.99 4.34 16.79
C ARG A 37 -33.29 5.03 15.62
N ARG A 38 -31.96 5.21 15.72
CA ARG A 38 -31.08 5.62 14.62
C ARG A 38 -29.95 4.61 14.44
N THR A 39 -29.40 4.58 13.24
CA THR A 39 -28.23 3.77 12.90
C THR A 39 -27.14 4.67 12.35
N TRP A 40 -25.90 4.45 12.76
CA TRP A 40 -24.74 5.16 12.22
C TRP A 40 -23.92 4.20 11.38
N ALA A 41 -23.79 4.53 10.09
CA ALA A 41 -22.94 3.81 9.17
C ALA A 41 -21.53 4.43 9.15
N PRO A 42 -20.47 3.62 9.11
CA PRO A 42 -19.14 4.15 8.89
C PRO A 42 -19.04 4.77 7.50
N ASN A 43 -18.28 5.87 7.37
CA ASN A 43 -18.02 6.51 6.08
C ASN A 43 -17.07 5.63 5.25
N THR A 44 -17.64 4.80 4.38
CA THR A 44 -16.93 3.87 3.50
C THR A 44 -17.02 4.30 2.04
N THR A 45 -15.89 4.23 1.34
CA THR A 45 -15.77 4.46 -0.10
C THR A 45 -15.16 3.25 -0.78
N ARG A 46 -15.30 3.20 -2.10
CA ARG A 46 -14.61 2.24 -2.96
C ARG A 46 -13.56 3.00 -3.74
N ALA A 47 -12.34 2.48 -3.74
CA ALA A 47 -11.23 3.07 -4.49
C ALA A 47 -10.50 1.97 -5.24
N ASP A 48 -9.98 2.35 -6.40
CA ASP A 48 -9.12 1.53 -7.22
C ASP A 48 -7.68 1.81 -6.82
N TRP A 49 -6.89 0.76 -6.61
CA TRP A 49 -5.49 0.90 -6.18
C TRP A 49 -4.57 0.19 -7.15
N ALA A 50 -3.52 0.89 -7.59
CA ALA A 50 -2.41 0.26 -8.28
C ALA A 50 -1.66 -0.65 -7.31
N VAL A 51 -1.33 -1.85 -7.79
CA VAL A 51 -0.60 -2.87 -7.06
C VAL A 51 0.46 -3.42 -8.00
N SER A 52 1.70 -3.41 -7.51
CA SER A 52 2.88 -3.95 -8.18
C SER A 52 3.08 -5.44 -7.92
N ILE A 53 2.26 -6.08 -7.06
CA ILE A 53 2.26 -7.54 -6.83
C ILE A 53 2.19 -8.25 -8.20
N PRO A 54 3.29 -8.87 -8.66
CA PRO A 54 3.34 -9.58 -9.92
C PRO A 54 2.57 -10.90 -9.84
N ALA A 55 1.93 -11.26 -10.96
CA ALA A 55 1.53 -12.59 -11.48
C ALA A 55 1.05 -13.73 -10.54
N ALA A 56 1.65 -13.93 -9.36
CA ALA A 56 1.28 -14.97 -8.40
C ALA A 56 -0.07 -14.68 -7.73
N PHE A 57 -0.37 -13.41 -7.46
CA PHE A 57 -1.73 -13.02 -7.10
C PHE A 57 -2.56 -12.98 -8.38
N LYS A 58 -3.26 -14.07 -8.70
CA LYS A 58 -4.30 -14.07 -9.73
C LYS A 58 -5.52 -13.34 -9.14
N PRO A 59 -5.76 -12.04 -9.42
CA PRO A 59 -7.01 -11.41 -9.00
C PRO A 59 -8.20 -12.17 -9.61
N ASP A 60 -7.97 -12.79 -10.77
CA ASP A 60 -8.91 -13.66 -11.46
C ASP A 60 -9.32 -14.86 -10.60
N ALA A 61 -8.50 -15.43 -9.72
CA ALA A 61 -8.96 -16.51 -8.85
C ALA A 61 -9.93 -16.03 -7.75
N VAL A 62 -9.77 -14.77 -7.31
CA VAL A 62 -10.68 -14.12 -6.35
C VAL A 62 -11.92 -13.55 -7.08
N GLN A 63 -11.79 -13.18 -8.35
CA GLN A 63 -12.89 -12.71 -9.21
C GLN A 63 -13.69 -13.85 -9.87
N LEU A 64 -13.07 -14.98 -10.21
CA LEU A 64 -13.68 -16.21 -10.76
C LEU A 64 -14.48 -16.97 -9.70
N ALA A 65 -14.03 -16.95 -8.44
CA ALA A 65 -14.85 -17.47 -7.33
C ALA A 65 -16.14 -16.64 -7.10
N TYR A 66 -16.23 -15.43 -7.69
CA TYR A 66 -17.31 -14.48 -7.47
C TYR A 66 -17.88 -13.86 -8.76
N GLY A 67 -17.91 -14.65 -9.86
CA GLY A 67 -18.85 -14.50 -10.97
C GLY A 67 -18.89 -13.16 -11.69
N GLY A 68 -17.79 -12.40 -11.69
CA GLY A 68 -17.68 -11.17 -12.46
C GLY A 68 -17.05 -11.46 -13.83
N GLU A 69 -17.80 -11.25 -14.91
CA GLU A 69 -17.25 -11.11 -16.26
C GLU A 69 -16.29 -9.92 -16.27
N SER A 70 -15.02 -10.19 -15.98
CA SER A 70 -13.94 -9.25 -16.15
C SER A 70 -13.73 -9.07 -17.64
N SER A 71 -14.03 -7.86 -18.14
CA SER A 71 -13.52 -7.37 -19.42
C SER A 71 -11.99 -7.36 -19.36
N SER A 72 -11.40 -8.50 -19.70
CA SER A 72 -9.97 -8.73 -19.81
C SER A 72 -9.47 -8.07 -21.10
N ALA A 73 -9.38 -6.74 -21.10
CA ALA A 73 -8.38 -6.11 -21.95
C ALA A 73 -7.00 -6.61 -21.45
N PRO A 74 -6.10 -7.08 -22.33
CA PRO A 74 -4.81 -7.57 -21.90
C PRO A 74 -4.07 -6.43 -21.19
N ALA A 75 -3.89 -6.56 -19.88
CA ALA A 75 -3.14 -5.61 -19.09
C ALA A 75 -1.76 -5.44 -19.74
N LYS A 76 -1.45 -4.24 -20.21
CA LYS A 76 -0.08 -3.87 -20.57
C LYS A 76 0.80 -4.28 -19.38
N ARG A 77 1.85 -5.05 -19.66
CA ARG A 77 2.80 -5.58 -18.67
C ARG A 77 3.19 -4.47 -17.70
N GLY A 78 2.76 -4.56 -16.44
CA GLY A 78 3.33 -3.74 -15.36
C GLY A 78 2.38 -3.26 -14.27
N GLU A 79 1.07 -3.13 -14.50
CA GLU A 79 0.20 -2.50 -13.51
C GLU A 79 -1.07 -3.31 -13.24
N HIS A 80 -1.07 -4.06 -12.13
CA HIS A 80 -2.26 -4.75 -11.64
C HIS A 80 -3.09 -3.78 -10.80
N VAL A 81 -4.29 -3.42 -11.26
CA VAL A 81 -5.18 -2.52 -10.51
C VAL A 81 -6.19 -3.35 -9.69
N LEU A 82 -6.13 -3.24 -8.37
CA LEU A 82 -7.18 -3.73 -7.48
C LEU A 82 -8.40 -2.81 -7.59
N LYS A 83 -9.40 -3.22 -8.37
CA LYS A 83 -10.63 -2.46 -8.56
C LYS A 83 -11.52 -2.50 -7.32
N GLY A 84 -12.20 -1.40 -7.01
CA GLY A 84 -13.36 -1.31 -6.15
C GLY A 84 -13.16 -1.71 -4.68
N VAL A 85 -11.94 -1.64 -4.15
CA VAL A 85 -11.62 -2.06 -2.78
C VAL A 85 -12.39 -1.19 -1.79
N LYS A 86 -13.20 -1.83 -0.94
CA LYS A 86 -13.99 -1.13 0.07
C LYS A 86 -13.10 -0.72 1.24
N MET A 87 -13.11 0.56 1.57
CA MET A 87 -12.30 1.10 2.66
C MET A 87 -12.99 2.28 3.34
N GLN A 88 -12.61 2.60 4.59
CA GLN A 88 -13.06 3.83 5.22
C GLN A 88 -12.28 5.04 4.71
N MET A 89 -12.93 6.19 4.61
CA MET A 89 -12.27 7.42 4.14
C MET A 89 -11.03 7.80 4.95
N ARG A 90 -11.05 7.61 6.27
CA ARG A 90 -9.86 7.85 7.12
C ARG A 90 -8.71 6.89 6.79
N ARG A 91 -9.04 5.64 6.44
CA ARG A 91 -8.07 4.60 6.10
C ARG A 91 -7.48 4.76 4.70
N ARG A 92 -8.19 5.45 3.80
CA ARG A 92 -7.61 5.86 2.52
C ARG A 92 -6.38 6.73 2.68
N LYS A 93 -6.41 7.69 3.61
CA LYS A 93 -5.24 8.52 3.93
C LYS A 93 -4.09 7.69 4.51
N ASP A 94 -4.40 6.66 5.30
CA ASP A 94 -3.37 5.73 5.80
C ASP A 94 -2.66 4.99 4.65
N VAL A 95 -3.40 4.61 3.60
CA VAL A 95 -2.84 3.96 2.39
C VAL A 95 -1.95 4.92 1.62
N GLU A 96 -2.42 6.14 1.37
CA GLU A 96 -1.65 7.17 0.67
C GLU A 96 -0.37 7.51 1.45
N LYS A 97 -0.46 7.65 2.79
CA LYS A 97 0.70 7.88 3.67
C LYS A 97 1.70 6.72 3.67
N ALA A 98 1.22 5.48 3.54
CA ALA A 98 2.07 4.30 3.48
C ALA A 98 2.73 4.11 2.10
N GLY A 99 2.46 4.98 1.12
CA GLY A 99 2.97 4.83 -0.25
C GLY A 99 2.20 3.80 -1.08
N GLY A 100 0.92 3.59 -0.78
CA GLY A 100 0.06 2.65 -1.49
C GLY A 100 -0.34 1.41 -0.67
N ILE A 101 -1.04 0.48 -1.31
CA ILE A 101 -1.57 -0.72 -0.65
C ILE A 101 -0.45 -1.64 -0.16
N GLU A 102 0.65 -1.73 -0.89
CA GLU A 102 1.77 -2.59 -0.54
C GLU A 102 2.48 -2.10 0.70
N GLY A 103 2.80 -0.81 0.76
CA GLY A 103 3.36 -0.20 1.96
C GLY A 103 2.42 -0.33 3.16
N LEU A 104 1.10 -0.28 2.96
CA LEU A 104 0.14 -0.59 4.03
C LEU A 104 0.25 -2.05 4.50
N LEU A 105 0.33 -3.01 3.58
CA LEU A 105 0.42 -4.45 3.89
C LEU A 105 1.75 -4.83 4.57
N LEU A 106 2.83 -4.14 4.23
CA LEU A 106 4.15 -4.30 4.83
C LEU A 106 4.24 -3.64 6.21
N SER A 107 3.68 -2.43 6.37
CA SER A 107 3.77 -1.66 7.62
C SER A 107 2.92 -2.23 8.77
N ARG A 108 1.79 -2.89 8.47
CA ARG A 108 0.87 -3.38 9.51
C ARG A 108 1.06 -4.86 9.80
N PRO A 109 0.96 -5.32 11.05
CA PRO A 109 0.94 -6.76 11.35
C PRO A 109 -0.36 -7.43 10.88
N ALA A 110 -0.30 -8.74 10.60
CA ALA A 110 -1.40 -9.50 9.97
C ALA A 110 -2.68 -9.52 10.82
N LYS A 111 -2.57 -9.30 12.14
CA LYS A 111 -3.71 -9.18 13.07
C LYS A 111 -4.65 -8.02 12.75
N HIS A 112 -4.17 -6.97 12.07
CA HIS A 112 -4.98 -5.80 11.71
C HIS A 112 -5.56 -5.87 10.29
N LEU A 113 -5.37 -7.00 9.59
CA LEU A 113 -5.87 -7.22 8.24
C LEU A 113 -7.08 -8.15 8.28
N THR A 114 -8.01 -7.94 7.35
CA THR A 114 -9.07 -8.92 7.10
C THR A 114 -8.47 -10.20 6.49
N PRO A 115 -9.21 -11.31 6.41
CA PRO A 115 -8.75 -12.51 5.71
C PRO A 115 -8.27 -12.23 4.28
N PHE A 116 -8.97 -11.34 3.56
CA PHE A 116 -8.56 -10.89 2.23
C PHE A 116 -7.22 -10.12 2.27
N GLY A 117 -7.07 -9.18 3.20
CA GLY A 117 -5.80 -8.47 3.36
C GLY A 117 -4.64 -9.39 3.75
N LYS A 118 -4.90 -10.45 4.53
CA LYS A 118 -3.90 -11.48 4.87
C LYS A 118 -3.45 -12.27 3.63
N GLN A 119 -4.39 -12.65 2.76
CA GLN A 119 -4.07 -13.33 1.50
C GLN A 119 -3.23 -12.45 0.57
N LEU A 120 -3.60 -11.18 0.42
CA LEU A 120 -2.80 -10.21 -0.34
C LEU A 120 -1.38 -10.08 0.23
N ARG A 121 -1.29 -9.99 1.56
CA ARG A 121 0.00 -9.92 2.25
C ARG A 121 0.83 -11.18 1.99
N SER A 122 0.28 -12.38 2.13
CA SER A 122 1.04 -13.62 1.88
C SER A 122 1.52 -13.72 0.44
N ALA A 123 0.70 -13.29 -0.53
CA ALA A 123 1.10 -13.25 -1.93
C ALA A 123 2.25 -12.26 -2.17
N LEU A 124 2.17 -11.07 -1.56
CA LEU A 124 3.24 -10.07 -1.61
C LEU A 124 4.56 -10.62 -1.03
N PHE A 125 4.51 -11.25 0.16
CA PHE A 125 5.72 -11.84 0.76
C PHE A 125 6.28 -12.99 -0.08
N ALA A 126 5.44 -13.86 -0.64
CA ALA A 126 5.88 -14.93 -1.52
C ALA A 126 6.66 -14.39 -2.72
N GLU A 127 6.20 -13.29 -3.31
CA GLU A 127 6.94 -12.67 -4.41
C GLU A 127 8.24 -12.01 -3.93
N LEU A 128 8.22 -11.28 -2.82
CA LEU A 128 9.44 -10.69 -2.28
C LEU A 128 10.51 -11.75 -1.97
N HIS A 129 10.09 -12.93 -1.49
CA HIS A 129 10.99 -14.07 -1.31
C HIS A 129 11.54 -14.60 -2.64
N ARG A 130 10.71 -14.67 -3.68
CA ARG A 130 11.14 -15.08 -5.03
C ARG A 130 12.15 -14.11 -5.62
N VAL A 131 11.88 -12.81 -5.55
CA VAL A 131 12.78 -11.75 -6.06
C VAL A 131 14.11 -11.78 -5.30
N ARG A 132 14.06 -11.94 -3.98
CA ARG A 132 15.26 -12.08 -3.16
C ARG A 132 16.10 -13.30 -3.57
N ALA A 133 15.47 -14.46 -3.75
CA ALA A 133 16.17 -15.67 -4.15
C ALA A 133 16.84 -15.53 -5.54
N ALA A 134 16.17 -14.87 -6.49
CA ALA A 134 16.76 -14.56 -7.80
C ALA A 134 17.98 -13.64 -7.67
N ALA A 135 17.87 -12.56 -6.90
CA ALA A 135 18.98 -11.62 -6.68
C ALA A 135 20.18 -12.27 -5.94
N GLU A 136 19.93 -13.21 -5.03
CA GLU A 136 20.99 -13.98 -4.36
C GLU A 136 21.70 -14.94 -5.32
N ALA A 137 20.97 -15.56 -6.27
CA ALA A 137 21.55 -16.41 -7.31
C ALA A 137 22.43 -15.61 -8.28
N ASP A 138 21.94 -14.47 -8.78
CA ASP A 138 22.70 -13.58 -9.67
C ASP A 138 23.99 -13.10 -9.01
N ARG A 139 23.93 -12.79 -7.71
CA ARG A 139 25.11 -12.38 -6.92
C ARG A 139 26.12 -13.52 -6.75
N ALA A 140 25.66 -14.76 -6.58
CA ALA A 140 26.52 -15.93 -6.47
C ALA A 140 27.25 -16.22 -7.80
N GLU A 141 26.55 -16.15 -8.93
CA GLU A 141 27.15 -16.31 -10.26
C GLU A 141 28.24 -15.25 -10.52
N MET A 142 28.01 -14.00 -10.13
CA MET A 142 28.99 -12.93 -10.28
C MET A 142 30.23 -13.14 -9.40
N SER A 143 30.08 -13.73 -8.21
CA SER A 143 31.22 -14.03 -7.33
C SER A 143 32.08 -15.20 -7.83
N GLN A 144 31.48 -16.25 -8.40
CA GLN A 144 32.22 -17.41 -8.92
C GLN A 144 33.01 -17.10 -10.21
N GLY A 145 32.62 -16.07 -10.95
CA GLY A 145 33.34 -15.62 -12.16
C GLY A 145 34.69 -14.94 -11.88
N LEU A 146 34.96 -14.51 -10.64
CA LEU A 146 36.20 -13.81 -10.28
C LEU A 146 37.35 -14.75 -9.89
N ASP A 147 37.04 -15.99 -9.53
CA ASP A 147 38.03 -16.95 -9.00
C ASP A 147 38.71 -17.77 -10.11
N ASN A 148 38.22 -17.68 -11.36
CA ASN A 148 38.73 -18.40 -12.53
C ASN A 148 39.53 -17.51 -13.50
N SER A 149 40.01 -16.34 -13.07
CA SER A 149 41.02 -15.62 -13.85
C SER A 149 42.34 -16.39 -13.81
N PRO A 150 42.84 -16.94 -14.94
CA PRO A 150 44.20 -17.46 -14.98
C PRO A 150 45.13 -16.30 -14.60
N SER A 151 45.90 -16.52 -13.54
CA SER A 151 46.91 -15.59 -13.04
C SER A 151 47.85 -15.21 -14.17
N HIS A 152 47.54 -14.12 -14.88
CA HIS A 152 48.49 -13.45 -15.75
C HIS A 152 49.56 -12.83 -14.84
N PRO A 153 50.84 -13.21 -14.98
CA PRO A 153 51.91 -12.62 -14.19
C PRO A 153 52.00 -11.14 -14.55
N LEU A 154 51.66 -10.28 -13.60
CA LEU A 154 51.83 -8.83 -13.70
C LEU A 154 53.33 -8.53 -13.72
N THR A 155 53.87 -8.23 -14.90
CA THR A 155 55.11 -7.46 -15.03
C THR A 155 54.84 -6.05 -14.55
N ALA A 156 55.48 -5.69 -13.44
CA ALA A 156 55.40 -4.39 -12.80
C ALA A 156 56.09 -3.32 -13.67
N ASP A 157 55.31 -2.37 -14.19
CA ASP A 157 55.76 -1.00 -14.41
C ASP A 157 54.54 -0.13 -14.66
N LEU A 158 54.18 0.76 -13.72
CA LEU A 158 53.36 1.94 -14.00
C LEU A 158 53.37 2.86 -12.77
N SER A 159 54.24 3.86 -12.89
CA SER A 159 54.36 5.07 -12.08
C SER A 159 53.00 5.71 -11.79
N ILE A 160 52.69 5.88 -10.50
CA ILE A 160 51.48 6.55 -10.01
C ILE A 160 51.81 8.04 -9.81
N PRO A 161 51.19 8.97 -10.55
CA PRO A 161 51.31 10.40 -10.25
C PRO A 161 50.43 10.78 -9.05
N ALA A 162 50.98 11.67 -8.21
CA ALA A 162 50.39 12.13 -6.96
C ALA A 162 49.03 12.85 -7.14
N PRO A 163 48.10 12.71 -6.18
CA PRO A 163 46.79 13.37 -6.23
C PRO A 163 46.91 14.87 -5.91
N SER A 164 46.52 15.70 -6.87
CA SER A 164 46.35 17.15 -6.68
C SER A 164 45.03 17.47 -5.98
N HIS A 165 45.16 18.38 -5.00
CA HIS A 165 44.13 19.14 -4.28
C HIS A 165 42.73 19.15 -4.89
N ILE A 166 41.76 18.52 -4.22
CA ILE A 166 40.33 18.75 -4.41
C ILE A 166 39.91 19.85 -3.43
N SER A 167 39.50 21.00 -3.98
CA SER A 167 38.92 22.12 -3.24
C SER A 167 37.49 21.77 -2.82
N GLU A 168 37.22 21.76 -1.51
CA GLU A 168 35.87 21.64 -0.96
C GLU A 168 35.00 22.84 -1.38
N PRO A 169 33.74 22.62 -1.82
CA PRO A 169 32.76 23.69 -1.96
C PRO A 169 32.12 24.02 -0.60
N PRO A 170 31.78 25.31 -0.36
CA PRO A 170 31.19 25.76 0.89
C PRO A 170 29.75 25.27 1.07
N ILE A 171 29.44 24.85 2.31
CA ILE A 171 28.13 24.39 2.78
C ILE A 171 27.17 25.59 2.89
N PRO A 172 25.99 25.58 2.25
CA PRO A 172 24.99 26.62 2.48
C PRO A 172 24.35 26.46 3.87
N SER A 173 24.44 27.52 4.67
CA SER A 173 23.83 27.63 5.99
C SER A 173 22.32 27.64 5.90
N ALA A 174 21.66 26.75 6.65
CA ALA A 174 20.22 26.72 6.78
C ALA A 174 19.72 27.97 7.54
N THR A 175 18.95 28.81 6.87
CA THR A 175 18.16 29.88 7.50
C THR A 175 17.06 29.25 8.35
N ALA A 176 17.14 29.48 9.66
CA ALA A 176 16.04 29.25 10.60
C ALA A 176 14.91 30.22 10.28
N THR A 177 13.78 29.70 9.79
CA THR A 177 12.52 30.45 9.75
C THR A 177 11.81 30.22 11.08
N ASP A 178 12.14 31.09 12.03
CA ASP A 178 11.31 31.38 13.19
C ASP A 178 10.00 32.00 12.70
N GLY A 179 8.89 31.41 13.13
CA GLY A 179 7.55 31.70 12.65
C GLY A 179 6.57 31.58 13.80
N GLY A 180 6.81 32.38 14.84
CA GLY A 180 5.82 32.73 15.84
C GLY A 180 4.60 33.39 15.19
N GLY A 181 3.44 32.80 15.42
CA GLY A 181 2.14 33.36 15.08
C GLY A 181 1.21 33.12 16.23
N GLU A 182 1.17 34.12 17.12
CA GLU A 182 0.13 34.33 18.13
C GLU A 182 -1.22 34.63 17.45
N GLU A 183 -2.23 34.81 18.31
CA GLU A 183 -3.61 35.23 18.04
C GLU A 183 -4.62 34.10 17.81
N ALA A 184 -5.84 34.12 18.35
CA ALA A 184 -6.41 34.85 19.47
C ALA A 184 -7.68 34.11 19.90
N ILE A 185 -7.94 34.24 21.20
CA ILE A 185 -9.19 34.16 21.95
C ILE A 185 -10.47 34.38 21.11
N LEU A 186 -11.46 33.49 21.23
CA LEU A 186 -12.88 33.90 21.28
C LEU A 186 -13.76 32.80 21.86
N THR A 187 -13.95 32.89 23.18
CA THR A 187 -15.07 32.32 23.93
C THR A 187 -16.36 33.01 23.51
N GLY A 188 -17.28 32.28 22.89
CA GLY A 188 -18.65 32.70 22.66
C GLY A 188 -19.62 31.80 23.42
N SER A 189 -19.94 32.20 24.65
CA SER A 189 -21.06 31.66 25.42
C SER A 189 -22.34 32.33 24.92
N GLY A 190 -23.36 31.55 24.57
CA GLY A 190 -24.64 32.05 24.08
C GLY A 190 -25.77 31.07 24.40
N ILE A 191 -26.38 31.33 25.55
CA ILE A 191 -27.78 31.12 26.00
C ILE A 191 -28.62 30.10 25.22
#